data_AF-A0A946VGW7-F1
#
_entry.id   AF-A0A946VGW7-F1
#
_cell.length_a   1.000
_cell.length_b   1.000
_cell.length_c   1.000
_cell.angle_alpha   90.00
_cell.angle_beta   90.00
_cell.angle_gamma   90.00
#
_symmetry.space_group_name_H-M   'P 1'
#
loop_
_entity.id
_entity.type
_entity.pdbx_description
1 polymer ?
#
loop_
_entity_poly.entity_id
_entity_poly.type
_entity_poly.pdbx_seq_one_letter_code
_entity_poly.pdbx_strand_id
1 'polypeptide(L)'
;DNEMPTWRDIQALIEYTEQYHQEHREIQRLLVLDQSILPQLKAIFNLSMINETLVDPIFGMTDAIGSVMRKKIEPVINPIVENIKLLR
;
A
#
# COMPACT_ATOMS: atom_id res chain seq x y z
N ASP A 1 0.95 -6.01 22.02
CA ASP A 1 -0.44 -5.99 21.50
C ASP A 1 -0.66 -4.84 20.52
N ASN A 2 0.09 -4.81 19.41
CA ASN A 2 -0.18 -3.85 18.34
C ASN A 2 -0.52 -4.69 17.11
N GLU A 3 -1.79 -5.12 17.01
CA GLU A 3 -2.28 -5.73 15.77
C GLU A 3 -2.09 -4.70 14.66
N MET A 4 -1.38 -5.08 13.60
CA MET A 4 -1.30 -4.23 12.43
C MET A 4 -2.72 -4.04 11.87
N PRO A 5 -3.09 -2.82 11.45
CA PRO A 5 -4.40 -2.59 10.85
C PRO A 5 -4.59 -3.54 9.66
N THR A 6 -5.71 -4.27 9.64
CA THR A 6 -6.11 -5.07 8.48
C THR A 6 -6.87 -4.20 7.50
N TRP A 7 -6.33 -4.02 6.30
CA TRP A 7 -6.90 -3.16 5.27
C TRP A 7 -7.79 -3.95 4.33
N ARG A 8 -8.99 -3.43 4.05
CA ARG A 8 -9.90 -3.97 3.02
C ARG A 8 -10.02 -3.08 1.79
N ASP A 9 -9.37 -1.92 1.85
CA ASP A 9 -9.34 -0.91 0.80
C ASP A 9 -7.92 -0.38 0.68
N ILE A 10 -7.34 -0.50 -0.51
CA ILE A 10 -5.98 -0.05 -0.79
C ILE A 10 -5.86 1.47 -0.73
N GLN A 11 -6.93 2.20 -1.03
CA GLN A 11 -6.92 3.66 -0.99
C GLN A 11 -6.82 4.15 0.46
N ALA A 12 -7.56 3.52 1.38
CA ALA A 12 -7.48 3.81 2.80
C ALA A 12 -6.07 3.52 3.38
N LEU A 13 -5.43 2.42 2.92
CA LEU A 13 -4.04 2.12 3.29
C LEU A 13 -3.09 3.22 2.83
N ILE A 14 -3.20 3.66 1.56
CA ILE A 14 -2.34 4.70 1.00
C ILE A 14 -2.54 6.05 1.71
N GLU A 15 -3.77 6.40 2.06
CA GLU A 15 -4.07 7.63 2.80
C GLU A 15 -3.47 7.60 4.21
N TYR A 16 -3.50 6.44 4.87
CA TYR A 16 -2.89 6.26 6.18
C TYR A 16 -1.35 6.42 6.12
N THR A 17 -0.71 5.76 5.16
CA THR A 17 0.76 5.79 5.04
C THR A 17 1.30 7.15 4.58
N GLU A 18 0.49 7.97 3.91
CA GLU A 18 0.85 9.32 3.46
C GLU A 18 1.35 10.19 4.62
N GLN A 19 0.75 10.04 5.79
CA GLN A 19 1.09 10.81 7.00
C GLN A 19 2.02 10.06 7.95
N TYR A 20 2.25 8.75 7.74
CA TYR A 20 3.04 7.89 8.63
C TYR A 20 4.43 8.45 8.95
N HIS A 21 5.11 9.01 7.94
CA HIS A 21 6.44 9.61 8.15
C HIS A 21 6.46 10.73 9.22
N GLN A 22 5.34 11.45 9.43
CA GLN A 22 5.25 12.58 10.35
C GLN A 22 5.26 12.16 11.82
N GLU A 23 4.75 10.96 12.10
CA GLU A 23 4.60 10.45 13.47
C GLU A 23 5.88 9.78 13.99
N HIS A 24 6.84 9.50 13.11
CA HIS A 24 8.03 8.72 13.42
C HIS A 24 9.33 9.54 13.32
N ARG A 25 9.95 9.78 14.47
CA ARG A 25 11.16 10.62 14.61
C ARG A 25 12.34 10.09 13.78
N GLU A 26 12.51 8.78 13.70
CA GLU A 26 13.56 8.12 12.90
C GLU A 26 13.41 8.45 11.42
N ILE A 27 12.18 8.40 10.90
CA ILE A 27 11.88 8.71 9.50
C ILE A 27 12.13 10.19 9.23
N GLN A 28 11.68 11.07 10.12
CA GLN A 28 11.98 12.51 10.04
C GLN A 28 13.48 12.80 9.97
N ARG A 29 14.31 12.06 10.73
CA ARG A 29 15.78 12.20 10.68
C ARG A 29 16.35 11.82 9.32
N LEU A 30 15.86 10.76 8.69
CA LEU A 30 16.27 10.37 7.33
C LEU A 30 15.88 11.45 6.31
N LEU A 31 14.67 12.01 6.43
CA LEU A 31 14.17 13.06 5.53
C LEU A 31 14.88 14.41 5.68
N VAL A 32 15.57 14.66 6.80
CA VAL A 32 16.46 15.81 6.95
C VAL A 32 17.75 15.62 6.16
N LEU A 33 18.26 14.38 6.07
CA LEU A 33 19.48 14.08 5.32
C LEU A 33 19.23 14.10 3.81
N ASP A 34 18.08 13.58 3.38
CA ASP A 34 17.68 13.59 1.99
C ASP A 34 16.14 13.59 1.88
N GLN A 35 15.56 14.69 1.37
CA GLN A 35 14.13 14.77 1.12
C GLN A 35 13.70 13.93 -0.09
N SER A 36 14.62 13.66 -1.02
CA SER A 36 14.32 13.02 -2.30
C SER A 36 13.91 11.55 -2.15
N ILE A 37 14.22 10.92 -1.01
CA ILE A 37 13.85 9.52 -0.71
C ILE A 37 12.40 9.37 -0.21
N LEU A 38 11.68 10.47 0.03
CA LEU A 38 10.31 10.42 0.56
C LEU A 38 9.36 9.54 -0.28
N PRO A 39 9.36 9.61 -1.63
CA PRO A 39 8.52 8.74 -2.45
C PRO A 39 8.83 7.24 -2.24
N GLN A 40 10.11 6.88 -2.12
CA GLN A 40 10.55 5.51 -1.88
C GLN A 40 10.15 5.04 -0.48
N LEU A 41 10.28 5.88 0.53
CA LEU A 41 9.86 5.55 1.90
C LEU A 41 8.34 5.30 1.96
N LYS A 42 7.53 6.17 1.33
CA LYS A 42 6.08 5.94 1.23
C LYS A 42 5.76 4.63 0.52
N ALA A 43 6.47 4.32 -0.56
CA ALA A 43 6.33 3.05 -1.27
C ALA A 43 6.66 1.85 -0.39
N ILE A 44 7.72 1.93 0.41
CA ILE A 44 8.09 0.88 1.38
C ILE A 44 6.97 0.72 2.43
N PHE A 45 6.43 1.80 2.99
CA PHE A 45 5.35 1.73 3.97
C PHE A 45 4.11 1.07 3.38
N ASN A 46 3.69 1.52 2.20
CA ASN A 46 2.57 0.93 1.46
C ASN A 46 2.75 -0.57 1.28
N LEU A 47 3.89 -0.99 0.76
CA LEU A 47 4.17 -2.39 0.47
C LEU A 47 4.27 -3.25 1.75
N SER A 48 4.78 -2.68 2.84
CA SER A 48 4.93 -3.40 4.12
C SER A 48 3.61 -3.66 4.85
N MET A 49 2.57 -2.89 4.56
CA MET A 49 1.27 -2.97 5.25
C MET A 49 0.22 -3.75 4.44
N ILE A 50 0.56 -4.24 3.26
CA ILE A 50 -0.33 -5.08 2.44
C ILE A 50 -0.44 -6.47 3.05
N ASN A 51 -1.66 -7.01 3.06
CA ASN A 51 -1.99 -8.36 3.49
C ASN A 51 -3.17 -8.92 2.67
N GLU A 52 -3.52 -10.19 2.90
CA GLU A 52 -4.59 -10.88 2.18
C GLU A 52 -5.97 -10.23 2.31
N THR A 53 -6.22 -9.47 3.40
CA THR A 53 -7.54 -8.86 3.62
C THR A 53 -7.90 -7.79 2.59
N LEU A 54 -6.91 -7.28 1.83
CA LEU A 54 -7.12 -6.36 0.72
C LEU A 54 -7.76 -7.03 -0.50
N VAL A 55 -7.50 -8.33 -0.70
CA VAL A 55 -7.99 -9.07 -1.86
C VAL A 55 -9.19 -9.96 -1.54
N ASP A 56 -9.43 -10.25 -0.27
CA ASP A 56 -10.59 -11.01 0.20
C ASP A 56 -11.93 -10.50 -0.34
N PRO A 57 -12.23 -9.18 -0.37
CA PRO A 57 -13.50 -8.70 -0.92
C PRO A 57 -13.66 -9.01 -2.42
N ILE A 58 -12.56 -9.11 -3.16
CA ILE A 58 -12.56 -9.38 -4.60
C ILE A 58 -12.75 -10.88 -4.88
N PHE A 59 -12.11 -11.74 -4.08
CA PHE A 59 -12.18 -13.20 -4.25
C PHE A 59 -13.38 -13.83 -3.55
N GLY A 60 -13.77 -13.33 -2.38
CA GLY A 60 -14.86 -13.88 -1.56
C GLY A 60 -16.27 -13.60 -2.09
N MET A 61 -16.42 -12.64 -3.01
CA MET A 61 -17.73 -12.19 -3.50
C MET A 61 -17.98 -12.49 -4.99
N THR A 62 -17.09 -13.19 -5.69
CA THR A 62 -17.19 -13.29 -7.16
C THR A 62 -16.74 -14.64 -7.72
N ASP A 63 -17.51 -15.16 -8.67
CA ASP A 63 -17.18 -16.26 -9.57
C ASP A 63 -16.49 -15.74 -10.85
N ALA A 64 -16.00 -14.50 -10.84
CA ALA A 64 -15.45 -13.87 -12.03
C ALA A 64 -14.18 -14.58 -12.48
N ILE A 65 -14.07 -14.82 -13.79
CA ILE A 65 -12.92 -15.47 -14.43
C ILE A 65 -12.36 -14.62 -15.58
N GLY A 66 -11.11 -14.87 -15.94
CA GLY A 66 -10.47 -14.25 -17.12
C GLY A 66 -10.42 -12.73 -17.06
N SER A 67 -10.90 -12.06 -18.12
CA SER A 67 -10.86 -10.59 -18.22
C SER A 67 -11.71 -9.88 -17.17
N VAL A 68 -12.82 -10.48 -16.73
CA VAL A 68 -13.67 -9.89 -15.68
C VAL A 68 -12.95 -9.90 -14.34
N MET A 69 -12.28 -11.01 -14.01
CA MET A 69 -11.45 -11.13 -12.81
C MET A 69 -10.31 -10.11 -12.81
N ARG A 70 -9.59 -9.97 -13.94
CA ARG A 70 -8.52 -8.98 -14.09
C ARG A 70 -9.01 -7.56 -13.82
N LYS A 71 -10.13 -7.15 -14.41
CA LYS A 71 -10.75 -5.84 -14.18
C LYS A 71 -11.12 -5.60 -12.71
N LYS A 72 -11.55 -6.64 -11.99
CA LYS A 72 -11.89 -6.52 -10.56
C LYS A 72 -10.66 -6.39 -9.67
N ILE A 73 -9.55 -6.99 -10.07
CA ILE A 73 -8.28 -6.99 -9.33
C ILE A 73 -7.45 -5.74 -9.62
N GLU A 74 -7.55 -5.17 -10.82
CA GLU A 74 -6.82 -3.97 -11.29
C GLU A 74 -6.79 -2.81 -10.26
N PRO A 75 -7.89 -2.42 -9.60
CA PRO A 75 -7.88 -1.34 -8.61
C PRO A 75 -6.94 -1.58 -7.43
N VAL A 76 -6.69 -2.84 -7.06
CA VAL A 76 -5.77 -3.21 -5.98
C VAL A 76 -4.36 -3.44 -6.51
N ILE A 77 -4.20 -4.05 -7.69
CA ILE A 77 -2.87 -4.38 -8.21
C ILE A 77 -2.14 -3.16 -8.77
N ASN A 78 -2.84 -2.26 -9.45
CA ASN A 78 -2.19 -1.11 -10.09
C ASN A 78 -1.43 -0.24 -9.06
N PRO A 79 -2.01 0.17 -7.92
CA PRO A 79 -1.26 0.94 -6.92
C PRO A 79 -0.05 0.17 -6.36
N ILE A 80 -0.13 -1.15 -6.20
CA ILE A 80 1.01 -1.97 -5.74
C ILE A 80 2.15 -1.92 -6.75
N VAL A 81 1.83 -2.09 -8.04
CA VAL A 81 2.81 -2.03 -9.12
C VAL A 81 3.46 -0.64 -9.21
N GLU A 82 2.69 0.44 -9.04
CA GLU A 82 3.26 1.79 -9.01
C GLU A 82 4.21 1.99 -7.83
N ASN A 83 3.88 1.49 -6.63
CA ASN A 83 4.79 1.55 -5.48
C ASN A 83 6.09 0.74 -5.74
N ILE A 84 6.00 -0.44 -6.38
CA ILE A 84 7.20 -1.21 -6.76
C ILE A 84 8.09 -0.44 -7.74
N LYS A 85 7.51 0.28 -8.70
CA LYS A 85 8.28 1.08 -9.67
C LYS A 85 9.08 2.19 -9.02
N LEU A 86 8.59 2.77 -7.92
CA LEU A 86 9.30 3.81 -7.17
C LEU A 86 10.58 3.30 -6.52
N LEU A 87 10.71 1.98 -6.31
CA LEU A 87 11.87 1.35 -5.67
C LEU A 87 12.92 0.82 -6.65
N ARG A 88 12.76 1.09 -7.95
CA ARG A 88 13.67 0.62 -9.00
C ARG A 88 14.65 1.68 -9.45
#